data_AF-A0A7Y2CYC8-F1
#
_entry.id   AF-A0A7Y2CYC8-F1
#
_cell.length_a   1.000
_cell.length_b   1.000
_cell.length_c   1.000
_cell.angle_alpha   90.00
_cell.angle_beta   90.00
_cell.angle_gamma   90.00
#
_symmetry.space_group_name_H-M   'P 1'
#
loop_
_entity.id
_entity.type
_entity.pdbx_description
1 polymer ?
#
loop_
_entity_poly.entity_id
_entity_poly.type
_entity_poly.pdbx_seq_one_letter_code
_entity_poly.pdbx_strand_id
1 'polypeptide(L)' 'FKRTLWALRRETRSDPGFIPRQTKAMLDAPFYSRSVVETQINGERTQGVHEALDLNRYAHPLLKPMLAVRVPRRARWRF' A
#
# COMPACT_ATOMS: atom_id res chain seq x y z
N PHE A 1 8.15 7.28 1.65
CA PHE A 1 6.69 7.08 1.67
C PHE A 1 6.27 6.28 2.91
N LYS A 2 5.10 6.54 3.49
CA LYS A 2 4.72 5.99 4.81
C LYS A 2 4.49 4.47 4.74
N ARG A 3 4.97 3.73 5.75
CA ARG A 3 4.70 2.29 5.92
C ARG A 3 3.21 2.04 6.18
N THR A 4 2.76 0.81 5.94
CA THR A 4 1.39 0.39 6.26
C THR A 4 1.18 0.17 7.77
N LEU A 5 -0.05 -0.15 8.18
CA LEU A 5 -0.34 -0.50 9.59
C LEU A 5 0.37 -1.80 9.98
N TRP A 6 0.59 -2.70 9.03
CA TRP A 6 1.42 -3.90 9.20
C TRP A 6 2.93 -3.64 9.07
N ALA A 7 3.36 -2.37 9.11
CA ALA A 7 4.75 -1.95 8.96
C ALA A 7 5.41 -2.44 7.65
N LEU A 8 4.63 -2.69 6.60
CA LEU A 8 5.16 -3.08 5.29
C LEU A 8 5.90 -1.89 4.67
N ARG A 9 7.11 -2.12 4.17
CA ARG A 9 7.90 -1.11 3.44
C ARG A 9 7.21 -0.82 2.10
N ARG A 10 7.15 0.46 1.75
CA ARG A 10 6.52 0.94 0.51
C ARG A 10 7.37 2.02 -0.12
N GLU A 11 7.47 1.96 -1.43
CA GLU A 11 8.28 2.88 -2.23
C GLU A 11 7.48 3.28 -3.45
N THR A 12 7.44 4.58 -3.71
CA THR A 12 6.75 5.13 -4.87
C THR A 12 7.61 6.24 -5.43
N ARG A 13 7.49 6.46 -6.73
CA ARG A 13 8.25 7.49 -7.45
C ARG A 13 7.41 8.75 -7.57
N SER A 14 8.06 9.88 -7.50
CA SER A 14 7.50 11.20 -7.69
C SER A 14 8.56 12.12 -8.24
N ASP A 15 8.14 13.19 -8.89
CA ASP A 15 9.03 14.27 -9.29
C ASP A 15 9.72 14.91 -8.07
N PRO A 16 10.93 15.50 -8.25
CA PRO A 16 11.64 16.20 -7.19
C PRO A 16 10.78 17.31 -6.55
N GLY A 17 10.80 17.40 -5.22
CA GLY A 17 10.01 18.38 -4.48
C GLY A 17 8.55 18.00 -4.24
N PHE A 18 8.03 16.94 -4.87
CA PHE A 18 6.70 16.41 -4.58
C PHE A 18 6.78 15.29 -3.54
N ILE A 19 5.92 15.35 -2.51
CA ILE A 19 5.80 14.28 -1.51
C ILE A 19 4.57 13.43 -1.85
N PRO A 20 4.75 12.19 -2.35
CA PRO A 20 3.63 11.34 -2.70
C PRO A 20 2.86 10.91 -1.46
N ARG A 21 1.53 10.89 -1.57
CA ARG A 21 0.64 10.61 -0.44
C ARG A 21 -0.39 9.56 -0.79
N GLN A 22 -0.72 8.73 0.19
CA GLN A 22 -1.81 7.78 0.04
C GLN A 22 -3.14 8.53 0.13
N THR A 23 -3.96 8.44 -0.91
CA THR A 23 -5.30 9.03 -0.94
C THR A 23 -6.36 8.03 -0.52
N LYS A 24 -6.18 6.74 -0.84
CA LYS A 24 -7.19 5.70 -0.53
C LYS A 24 -6.60 4.36 -0.14
N ALA A 25 -6.89 3.87 1.07
CA ALA A 25 -6.51 2.53 1.53
C ALA A 25 -7.48 1.46 0.98
N MET A 26 -7.00 0.49 0.19
CA MET A 26 -7.87 -0.55 -0.37
C MET A 26 -7.72 -1.88 0.40
N LEU A 27 -6.48 -2.29 0.66
CA LEU A 27 -6.14 -3.51 1.38
C LEU A 27 -4.84 -3.31 2.15
N ASP A 28 -4.80 -3.75 3.40
CA ASP A 28 -3.60 -3.73 4.23
C ASP A 28 -3.44 -5.05 4.99
N ALA A 29 -2.42 -5.83 4.62
CA ALA A 29 -2.14 -7.16 5.14
C ALA A 29 -0.64 -7.29 5.51
N PRO A 30 -0.25 -8.34 6.25
CA PRO A 30 1.12 -8.50 6.77
C PRO A 30 2.24 -8.50 5.73
N PHE A 31 1.95 -9.02 4.53
CA PHE A 31 2.91 -9.17 3.42
C PHE A 31 2.44 -8.51 2.12
N TYR A 32 1.18 -8.04 2.05
CA TYR A 32 0.63 -7.42 0.85
C TYR A 32 -0.22 -6.20 1.20
N SER A 33 -0.10 -5.12 0.42
CA SER A 33 -0.95 -3.95 0.56
C SER A 33 -1.29 -3.33 -0.79
N ARG A 34 -2.47 -2.73 -0.88
CA ARG A 34 -2.97 -2.01 -2.06
C ARG A 34 -3.61 -0.70 -1.62
N SER A 35 -3.29 0.38 -2.31
CA SER A 35 -3.89 1.69 -2.07
C SER A 35 -3.79 2.60 -3.28
N VAL A 36 -4.65 3.60 -3.39
CA VAL A 36 -4.43 4.72 -4.32
C VAL A 36 -3.43 5.70 -3.72
N VAL A 37 -2.48 6.13 -4.53
CA VAL A 37 -1.46 7.12 -4.22
C VAL A 37 -1.57 8.25 -5.22
N GLU A 38 -1.56 9.47 -4.70
CA GLU A 38 -1.36 10.66 -5.51
C GLU A 38 0.13 10.97 -5.58
N THR A 39 0.63 11.14 -6.80
CA THR A 39 2.01 11.47 -7.10
C THR A 39 2.07 12.51 -8.23
N GLN A 40 3.26 13.01 -8.52
CA GLN A 40 3.52 13.89 -9.66
C GLN A 40 4.52 13.21 -10.59
N ILE A 41 4.20 13.19 -11.88
CA ILE A 41 5.06 12.64 -12.94
C ILE A 41 5.09 13.65 -14.08
N ASN A 42 6.30 14.12 -14.44
CA ASN A 42 6.50 15.13 -15.48
C ASN A 42 5.67 16.41 -15.27
N GLY A 43 5.53 16.85 -14.02
CA GLY A 43 4.75 18.03 -13.64
C GLY A 43 3.24 17.78 -13.50
N GLU A 44 2.73 16.65 -13.96
CA GLU A 44 1.31 16.32 -13.90
C GLU A 44 0.95 15.60 -12.60
N ARG A 45 -0.09 16.07 -11.90
CA ARG A 45 -0.64 15.38 -10.73
C ARG A 45 -1.47 14.19 -11.19
N THR A 46 -1.08 13.00 -10.77
CA THR A 46 -1.73 11.76 -11.16
C THR A 46 -2.07 10.89 -9.96
N GLN A 47 -3.14 10.12 -10.09
CA GLN A 47 -3.53 9.12 -9.10
C GLN A 47 -3.34 7.73 -9.70
N GLY A 48 -2.60 6.89 -8.98
CA GLY A 48 -2.32 5.52 -9.40
C GLY A 48 -2.60 4.53 -8.28
N VAL A 49 -2.86 3.27 -8.65
CA VAL A 49 -2.87 2.17 -7.69
C VAL A 49 -1.42 1.78 -7.39
N HIS A 50 -1.07 1.79 -6.12
CA HIS A 50 0.22 1.34 -5.62
C HIS A 50 0.05 0.05 -4.84
N GLU A 51 0.81 -0.97 -5.25
CA GLU A 51 0.87 -2.27 -4.61
C GLU A 51 2.26 -2.52 -4.03
N ALA A 52 2.30 -3.10 -2.83
CA ALA A 52 3.54 -3.55 -2.21
C ALA A 52 3.37 -5.00 -1.76
N LEU A 53 4.34 -5.84 -2.13
CA LEU A 53 4.41 -7.26 -1.80
C LEU A 53 5.79 -7.56 -1.22
N ASP A 54 5.83 -8.14 -0.02
CA ASP A 54 7.05 -8.57 0.64
C ASP A 54 7.08 -10.11 0.70
N LEU A 55 7.89 -10.69 -0.18
CA LEU A 55 8.01 -12.14 -0.32
C LEU A 55 8.77 -12.78 0.86
N ASN A 56 9.63 -12.04 1.54
CA ASN A 56 10.33 -12.54 2.73
C ASN A 56 9.34 -12.71 3.88
N ARG A 57 8.43 -11.75 4.05
CA ARG A 57 7.31 -11.86 5.01
C ARG A 57 6.33 -12.96 4.62
N TYR A 58 6.03 -13.10 3.34
CA TYR A 58 5.18 -14.19 2.86
C TYR A 58 5.77 -15.58 3.16
N ALA A 59 7.09 -15.74 3.02
CA ALA A 59 7.78 -16.99 3.34
C ALA A 59 7.82 -17.30 4.84
N HIS A 60 7.61 -16.30 5.70
CA HIS A 60 7.74 -16.43 7.14
C HIS A 60 6.65 -17.34 7.75
N PRO A 61 7.02 -18.46 8.43
CA PRO A 61 6.04 -19.44 8.93
C PRO A 61 5.00 -18.85 9.89
N LEU A 62 5.39 -17.88 10.72
CA LEU A 62 4.46 -17.22 11.65
C LEU A 62 3.42 -16.33 10.96
N LEU A 63 3.68 -15.87 9.72
CA LEU A 63 2.76 -15.03 8.97
C LEU A 63 1.88 -15.82 8.00
N LYS A 64 2.28 -17.05 7.61
CA LYS A 64 1.49 -17.91 6.71
C LYS A 64 0.06 -18.18 7.17
N PRO A 65 -0.25 -18.42 8.46
CA PRO A 65 -1.64 -18.61 8.92
C PRO A 65 -2.57 -17.43 8.58
N MET A 66 -2.04 -16.22 8.41
CA MET A 66 -2.82 -15.04 8.02
C MET A 66 -3.45 -15.16 6.63
N LEU A 67 -3.01 -16.10 5.78
CA LEU A 67 -3.67 -16.42 4.50
C LEU A 67 -5.08 -16.99 4.70
N ALA A 68 -5.30 -17.71 5.80
CA ALA A 68 -6.59 -18.30 6.12
C ALA A 68 -7.59 -17.29 6.70
N VAL A 69 -7.13 -16.09 7.07
CA VAL A 69 -7.95 -15.08 7.72
C VAL A 69 -8.30 -13.97 6.73
N ARG A 70 -9.59 -13.64 6.65
CA ARG A 70 -10.05 -12.50 5.84
C ARG A 70 -9.59 -11.19 6.46
N VAL A 71 -8.75 -10.46 5.73
CA VAL A 71 -8.32 -9.12 6.13
C VAL A 71 -9.53 -8.17 6.16
N PRO A 72 -9.72 -7.39 7.24
CA PRO A 72 -10.82 -6.45 7.34
C PRO A 72 -10.69 -5.39 6.24
N ARG A 73 -11.75 -5.23 5.45
CA ARG A 73 -11.89 -4.14 4.47
C ARG A 73 -12.78 -3.08 5.07
N ARG A 74 -12.40 -1.80 4.95
CA ARG A 74 -13.27 -0.70 5.39
C ARG A 74 -14.56 -0.70 4.57
N ALA A 75 -15.70 -0.87 5.23
CA ALA A 75 -17.01 -1.03 4.59
C ALA A 75 -17.58 0.26 3.99
N ARG A 76 -17.12 1.45 4.43
CA ARG A 76 -17.70 2.75 4.06
C ARG A 76 -16.71 3.67 3.34
N TRP A 77 -16.25 3.27 2.15
CA TRP A 77 -15.49 4.16 1.28
C TRP A 77 -16.44 5.06 0.48
N ARG A 78 -16.28 6.38 0.61
CA ARG A 78 -16.85 7.35 -0.33
C ARG A 78 -15.77 7.70 -1.38
N PHE A 79 -16.19 7.77 -2.64
CA PHE A 79 -15.38 8.21 -3.78
C PHE A 79 -15.47 9.73 -3.91
#